data_AF-A0A4Z0NGQ3-F1
#
_entry.id   AF-A0A4Z0NGQ3-F1
#
_cell.length_a   1.000
_cell.length_b   1.000
_cell.length_c   1.000
_cell.angle_alpha   90.00
_cell.angle_beta   90.00
_cell.angle_gamma   90.00
#
_symmetry.space_group_name_H-M   'P 1'
#
loop_
_entity.id
_entity.type
_entity.pdbx_description
1 polymer ?
#
loop_
_entity_poly.entity_id
_entity_poly.type
_entity_poly.pdbx_seq_one_letter_code
_entity_poly.pdbx_strand_id
1 'polypeptide(L)'
;MTDSFTRIMSGAKSALATMEGNPPTGTVVHAPDDLDVAEIRTRTGLEQSTFTETIGVSFHTLRNWGQRRRRPEGPARVVLALVEKRPQVVPEILGMCA
;
A
#
# COMPACT_ATOMS: atom_id res chain seq x y z
N MET A 1 11.82 38.83 -11.49
CA MET A 1 10.74 37.95 -10.96
C MET A 1 11.40 36.98 -10.00
N THR A 2 11.02 36.99 -8.73
CA THR A 2 11.76 36.33 -7.64
C THR A 2 11.63 34.81 -7.75
N ASP A 3 12.77 34.09 -7.68
CA ASP A 3 12.90 32.63 -7.71
C ASP A 3 11.90 31.91 -6.75
N SER A 4 11.63 32.53 -5.60
CA SER A 4 10.67 32.04 -4.60
C SER A 4 9.23 31.95 -5.12
N PHE A 5 8.77 32.93 -5.90
CA PHE A 5 7.41 32.94 -6.44
C PHE A 5 7.21 31.77 -7.41
N THR A 6 8.18 31.55 -8.29
CA THR A 6 8.15 30.48 -9.29
C THR A 6 8.14 29.11 -8.63
N ARG A 7 8.95 28.89 -7.58
CA ARG A 7 8.96 27.61 -6.83
C ARG A 7 7.62 27.32 -6.15
N ILE A 8 7.02 28.32 -5.49
CA ILE A 8 5.73 28.15 -4.81
C ILE A 8 4.62 27.84 -5.84
N MET A 9 4.56 28.61 -6.93
CA MET A 9 3.58 28.41 -7.99
C MET A 9 3.74 27.03 -8.66
N SER A 10 4.98 26.58 -8.87
CA SER A 10 5.27 25.24 -9.38
C SER A 10 4.76 24.15 -8.44
N GLY A 11 5.00 24.29 -7.13
CA GLY A 11 4.50 23.34 -6.12
C GLY A 11 2.98 23.26 -6.10
N ALA A 12 2.30 24.41 -6.16
CA ALA A 12 0.83 24.47 -6.19
C ALA A 12 0.24 23.78 -7.44
N LYS A 13 0.85 23.97 -8.61
CA LYS A 13 0.44 23.29 -9.85
C LYS A 13 0.65 21.77 -9.77
N SER A 14 1.76 21.33 -9.19
CA SER A 14 2.02 19.89 -8.97
C SER A 14 0.99 19.24 -8.04
N ALA A 15 0.55 19.96 -7.00
CA ALA A 15 -0.49 19.49 -6.10
C ALA A 15 -1.84 19.33 -6.82
N LEU A 16 -2.24 20.33 -7.63
CA LEU A 16 -3.45 20.25 -8.47
C LEU A 16 -3.42 19.04 -9.41
N ALA A 17 -2.32 18.85 -10.14
CA ALA A 17 -2.18 17.73 -11.07
C ALA A 17 -2.30 16.36 -10.36
N THR A 18 -1.77 16.25 -9.14
CA THR A 18 -1.91 15.05 -8.31
C THR A 18 -3.38 14.80 -7.91
N MET A 19 -4.12 15.85 -7.55
CA MET A 19 -5.55 15.75 -7.21
C MET A 19 -6.41 15.35 -8.41
N GLU A 20 -6.02 15.76 -9.62
CA GLU A 20 -6.67 15.37 -10.88
C GLU A 20 -6.29 13.95 -11.35
N GLY A 21 -5.42 13.25 -10.60
CA GLY A 21 -4.98 11.90 -10.93
C GLY A 21 -3.85 11.83 -11.97
N ASN A 22 -3.22 12.96 -12.29
CA ASN A 22 -2.08 13.06 -13.19
C ASN A 22 -0.84 13.57 -12.44
N PRO A 23 -0.27 12.78 -11.51
CA PRO A 23 0.86 13.22 -10.71
C PRO A 23 2.09 13.51 -11.59
N PRO A 24 2.91 14.53 -11.27
CA PRO A 24 4.15 14.81 -11.98
C PRO A 24 5.08 13.59 -12.05
N THR A 25 5.86 13.48 -13.12
CA THR A 25 6.85 12.41 -13.31
C THR A 25 7.81 12.34 -12.12
N GLY A 26 8.01 11.13 -11.57
CA GLY A 26 8.88 10.90 -10.42
C GLY A 26 8.20 11.11 -9.05
N THR A 27 6.89 11.35 -9.01
CA THR A 27 6.13 11.37 -7.74
C THR A 27 6.21 10.01 -7.06
N VAL A 28 6.72 9.97 -5.82
CA VAL A 28 6.75 8.77 -4.99
C VAL A 28 5.51 8.76 -4.10
N VAL A 29 4.65 7.76 -4.29
CA VAL A 29 3.50 7.55 -3.40
C VAL A 29 3.98 6.82 -2.15
N HIS A 30 3.92 7.51 -1.02
CA HIS A 30 4.14 6.90 0.29
C HIS A 30 2.83 6.30 0.79
N ALA A 31 2.76 4.97 0.84
CA ALA A 31 1.67 4.30 1.54
C ALA A 31 1.71 4.67 3.04
N PRO A 32 0.55 4.69 3.74
CA PRO A 32 0.46 5.06 5.15
C PRO A 32 1.53 4.37 6.01
N ASP A 33 2.13 5.12 6.95
CA ASP A 33 3.25 4.65 7.78
C ASP A 33 2.83 3.64 8.85
N ASP A 34 1.56 3.69 9.26
CA ASP A 34 0.95 2.79 10.23
C ASP A 34 -0.14 1.95 9.56
N LEU A 35 0.28 0.83 8.95
CA LEU A 35 -0.63 -0.24 8.52
C LEU A 35 -0.78 -1.25 9.66
N ASP A 36 -1.97 -1.34 10.24
CA ASP A 36 -2.30 -2.42 11.16
C ASP A 36 -2.64 -3.70 10.36
N VAL A 37 -1.61 -4.53 10.14
CA VAL A 37 -1.75 -5.78 9.38
C VAL A 37 -2.72 -6.76 10.06
N ALA A 38 -2.84 -6.73 11.39
CA ALA A 38 -3.77 -7.60 12.10
C ALA A 38 -5.23 -7.18 11.85
N GLU A 39 -5.49 -5.88 11.82
CA GLU A 39 -6.80 -5.33 11.46
C GLU A 39 -7.13 -5.62 9.98
N ILE A 40 -6.18 -5.37 9.07
CA ILE A 40 -6.34 -5.66 7.63
C ILE A 40 -6.73 -7.12 7.42
N ARG A 41 -6.00 -8.07 8.02
CA ARG A 41 -6.32 -9.49 7.91
C ARG A 41 -7.73 -9.78 8.41
N THR A 42 -8.11 -9.24 9.56
CA THR A 42 -9.45 -9.45 10.14
C THR A 42 -10.55 -8.95 9.20
N ARG A 43 -10.34 -7.79 8.57
CA ARG A 43 -11.29 -7.21 7.60
C ARG A 43 -11.42 -8.01 6.31
N THR A 44 -10.36 -8.73 5.91
CA THR A 44 -10.40 -9.56 4.69
C THR A 44 -11.19 -10.85 4.86
N GLY A 45 -11.40 -11.32 6.10
CA GLY A 45 -12.07 -12.60 6.37
C GLY A 45 -11.27 -13.85 5.98
N LEU A 46 -10.03 -13.69 5.50
CA LEU A 46 -9.18 -14.80 5.08
C LEU A 46 -8.59 -15.54 6.28
N GLU A 47 -8.48 -16.86 6.14
CA GLU A 47 -7.67 -17.68 7.05
C GLU A 47 -6.21 -17.25 7.00
N GLN A 48 -5.47 -17.52 8.08
CA GLN A 48 -4.09 -17.05 8.21
C GLN A 48 -3.18 -17.60 7.10
N SER A 49 -3.34 -18.87 6.73
CA SER A 49 -2.63 -19.55 5.62
C SER A 49 -2.92 -18.85 4.29
N THR A 50 -4.19 -18.73 3.93
CA THR A 50 -4.62 -18.08 2.69
C THR A 50 -4.14 -16.63 2.63
N PHE A 51 -4.18 -15.90 3.74
CA PHE A 51 -3.67 -14.54 3.80
C PHE A 51 -2.16 -14.47 3.56
N THR A 52 -1.36 -15.35 4.18
CA THR A 52 0.10 -15.41 3.96
C THR A 52 0.47 -15.75 2.53
N GLU A 53 -0.25 -16.68 1.91
CA GLU A 53 -0.06 -17.06 0.51
C GLU A 53 -0.44 -15.91 -0.42
N THR A 54 -1.59 -15.28 -0.15
CA THR A 54 -2.11 -14.13 -0.91
C THR A 54 -1.13 -12.96 -0.94
N ILE A 55 -0.51 -12.62 0.21
CA ILE A 55 0.44 -11.50 0.27
C ILE A 55 1.88 -11.91 -0.01
N GLY A 56 2.15 -13.22 -0.21
CA GLY A 56 3.47 -13.76 -0.55
C GLY A 56 4.51 -13.65 0.57
N VAL A 57 4.13 -13.85 1.83
CA VAL A 57 5.07 -13.79 2.98
C VAL A 57 4.96 -14.99 3.90
N SER A 58 6.00 -15.25 4.70
CA SER A 58 5.95 -16.30 5.72
C SER A 58 5.02 -15.95 6.89
N PHE A 59 4.49 -16.98 7.58
CA PHE A 59 3.80 -16.82 8.86
C PHE A 59 4.62 -16.03 9.90
N HIS A 60 5.94 -16.23 9.90
CA HIS A 60 6.85 -15.51 10.79
C HIS A 60 6.84 -14.00 10.49
N THR A 61 6.88 -13.63 9.21
CA THR A 61 6.77 -12.23 8.75
C THR A 61 5.43 -11.62 9.16
N LEU A 62 4.32 -12.33 8.90
CA LEU A 62 2.98 -11.88 9.29
C LEU A 62 2.87 -11.66 10.81
N ARG A 63 3.43 -12.58 11.61
CA ARG A 63 3.45 -12.47 13.07
C ARG A 63 4.27 -11.27 13.54
N ASN A 64 5.43 -11.03 12.95
CA ASN A 64 6.28 -9.89 13.30
C ASN A 64 5.59 -8.55 12.97
N TRP A 65 4.82 -8.49 11.88
CA TRP A 65 4.00 -7.33 11.54
C TRP A 65 2.82 -7.14 12.48
N GLY A 66 2.04 -8.19 12.75
CA GLY A 66 0.91 -8.11 13.69
C GLY A 66 1.32 -7.72 15.11
N GLN A 67 2.52 -8.12 15.55
CA GLN A 67 3.09 -7.72 16.84
C GLN A 67 3.83 -6.36 16.81
N ARG A 68 3.82 -5.64 15.68
CA ARG A 68 4.54 -4.37 15.48
C ARG A 68 6.06 -4.45 15.72
N ARG A 69 6.65 -5.66 15.69
CA ARG A 69 8.11 -5.87 15.81
C ARG A 69 8.85 -5.45 14.54
N ARG A 70 8.18 -5.54 13.39
CA ARG A 70 8.63 -5.08 12.08
C ARG A 70 7.47 -4.41 11.37
N ARG A 71 7.76 -3.60 10.36
CA ARG A 71 6.75 -2.97 9.51
C ARG A 71 6.82 -3.54 8.09
N PRO A 72 5.70 -3.64 7.36
CA PRO A 72 5.73 -3.93 5.94
C PRO A 72 6.38 -2.76 5.20
N GLU A 73 7.17 -3.04 4.17
CA GLU A 73 7.90 -2.02 3.39
C GLU A 73 7.71 -2.24 1.89
N GLY A 74 7.83 -1.15 1.13
CA GLY A 74 7.80 -1.16 -0.33
C GLY A 74 6.57 -1.90 -0.89
N PRO A 75 6.76 -2.93 -1.75
CA PRO A 75 5.66 -3.66 -2.38
C PRO A 75 4.65 -4.27 -1.41
N ALA A 76 5.09 -4.68 -0.22
CA ALA A 76 4.19 -5.30 0.76
C ALA A 76 3.06 -4.34 1.20
N ARG A 77 3.36 -3.04 1.31
CA ARG A 77 2.34 -2.03 1.68
C ARG A 77 1.28 -1.89 0.60
N VAL A 78 1.69 -1.95 -0.67
CA VAL A 78 0.79 -1.86 -1.82
C VAL A 78 -0.12 -3.07 -1.88
N VAL A 79 0.44 -4.28 -1.73
CA VAL A 79 -0.33 -5.53 -1.74
C VAL A 79 -1.32 -5.57 -0.57
N LEU A 80 -0.89 -5.19 0.64
CA LEU A 80 -1.79 -5.11 1.80
C LEU A 80 -2.95 -4.15 1.58
N ALA A 81 -2.71 -2.97 1.01
CA ALA A 81 -3.76 -2.02 0.66
C ALA A 81 -4.72 -2.56 -0.40
N LEU A 82 -4.20 -3.31 -1.38
CA LEU A 82 -5.00 -3.95 -2.43
C LEU A 82 -5.94 -5.02 -1.83
N VAL A 83 -5.38 -5.91 -1.00
CA VAL A 83 -6.10 -7.02 -0.37
C VAL A 83 -7.11 -6.51 0.66
N GLU A 84 -6.81 -5.43 1.38
CA GLU A 84 -7.78 -4.77 2.28
C GLU A 84 -9.04 -4.30 1.52
N LYS A 85 -8.87 -3.77 0.30
CA LYS A 85 -9.97 -3.27 -0.53
C LYS A 85 -10.70 -4.38 -1.28
N ARG A 86 -9.97 -5.37 -1.78
CA ARG A 86 -10.50 -6.49 -2.57
C ARG A 86 -9.69 -7.75 -2.27
N PRO A 87 -10.11 -8.59 -1.31
CA PRO A 87 -9.34 -9.77 -0.88
C PRO A 87 -9.00 -10.75 -2.01
N GLN A 88 -9.87 -10.83 -3.04
CA GLN A 88 -9.72 -11.76 -4.17
C GLN A 88 -8.81 -11.24 -5.29
N VAL A 89 -8.34 -9.99 -5.24
CA VAL A 89 -7.58 -9.39 -6.36
C VAL A 89 -6.27 -10.12 -6.66
N VAL A 90 -5.52 -10.51 -5.63
CA VAL A 90 -4.23 -11.17 -5.82
C VAL A 90 -4.43 -12.63 -6.24
N PRO A 91 -5.32 -13.43 -5.61
CA PRO A 91 -5.61 -14.78 -6.06
C PRO A 91 -6.07 -14.84 -7.52
N GLU A 92 -6.95 -13.93 -7.94
CA GLU A 92 -7.42 -13.84 -9.33
C GLU A 92 -6.28 -13.57 -10.32
N ILE A 93 -5.41 -12.60 -10.01
CA ILE A 93 -4.27 -12.23 -10.89
C ILE A 93 -3.26 -13.38 -10.99
N LEU A 94 -3.03 -14.10 -9.89
CA LEU A 94 -2.06 -15.20 -9.83
C LEU A 94 -2.63 -16.54 -10.31
N GLY A 95 -3.93 -16.61 -10.63
CA GLY A 95 -4.59 -17.87 -10.99
C GLY A 95 -4.68 -18.86 -9.82
N MET A 96 -4.64 -18.36 -8.60
CA MET A 96 -4.90 -19.14 -7.38
C MET A 96 -6.43 -19.30 -7.28
N CYS A 97 -6.99 -20.24 -8.04
CA CYS A 97 -8.40 -20.59 -7.91
C CYS A 97 -8.68 -21.07 -6.48
N ALA A 98 -9.72 -20.50 -5.87
CA ALA A 98 -10.33 -21.01 -4.64
C ALA A 98 -11.12 -22.30 -4.91
#